data_AF-C0Z6X7-F1
#
_entry.id   AF-C0Z6X7-F1
#
_cell.length_a   1.000
_cell.length_b   1.000
_cell.length_c   1.000
_cell.angle_alpha   90.00
_cell.angle_beta   90.00
_cell.angle_gamma   90.00
#
_symmetry.space_group_name_H-M   'P 1'
#
loop_
_entity.id
_entity.type
_entity.pdbx_description
1 polymer ?
#
loop_
_entity_poly.entity_id
_entity_poly.type
_entity_poly.pdbx_seq_one_letter_code
_entity_poly.pdbx_strand_id
1 'polypeptide(L)'
;MKKRNLVISGVVLAGAIFAGSSLYASEDVEQFEQGNQMKTLSALGIEAKSDDLVAMKTLTDEKGQEWIYNEFTRRAPLMDKIEEERSVKVKDAFIEVQDEIMQQHTKKGDSIPVILLDEELKEGSFSFNREDGEVLIFKLKYNDDKGKWDYEQEK
;
A
#
# COMPACT_ATOMS: atom_id res chain seq x y z
N MET A 1 72.11 17.09 34.18
CA MET A 1 71.44 16.37 33.07
C MET A 1 70.88 15.06 33.67
N LYS A 2 69.64 14.58 33.53
CA LYS A 2 68.60 14.70 32.49
C LYS A 2 67.19 14.68 33.13
N LYS A 3 66.40 15.69 32.74
CA LYS A 3 64.97 15.76 32.39
C LYS A 3 63.96 14.83 33.09
N ARG A 4 63.11 15.46 33.92
CA ARG A 4 61.73 15.05 34.23
C ARG A 4 60.91 14.99 32.94
N ASN A 5 60.16 13.91 32.72
CA ASN A 5 59.03 13.89 31.80
C ASN A 5 57.87 13.12 32.43
N LEU A 6 56.78 13.87 32.58
CA LEU A 6 55.43 13.44 32.91
C LEU A 6 54.86 12.75 31.65
N VAL A 7 54.39 11.51 31.75
CA VAL A 7 53.56 10.90 30.70
C VAL A 7 52.38 10.20 31.36
N ILE A 8 51.28 10.93 31.42
CA ILE A 8 49.93 10.40 31.65
C ILE A 8 49.49 9.85 30.29
N SER A 9 49.54 8.54 30.12
CA SER A 9 48.95 7.86 28.96
C SER A 9 48.33 6.57 29.45
N GLY A 10 46.99 6.52 29.48
CA GLY A 10 46.32 5.31 29.91
C GLY A 10 44.81 5.39 30.09
N VAL A 11 44.08 6.11 29.23
CA VAL A 11 42.66 5.79 28.98
C VAL A 11 42.38 6.05 27.50
N VAL A 12 42.50 5.01 26.66
CA VAL A 12 41.76 4.98 25.40
C VAL A 12 40.52 4.14 25.69
N LEU A 13 39.42 4.81 26.01
CA LEU A 13 38.10 4.21 26.07
C LEU A 13 37.68 3.91 24.62
N ALA A 14 38.14 2.80 24.06
CA ALA A 14 37.57 2.23 22.86
C ALA A 14 36.24 1.58 23.26
N GLY A 15 35.17 2.38 23.25
CA GLY A 15 33.82 1.95 23.61
C GLY A 15 32.83 2.56 22.64
N ALA A 16 32.50 1.77 21.62
CA ALA A 16 31.36 1.89 20.70
C ALA A 16 30.77 3.29 20.52
N ILE A 17 31.14 3.94 19.40
CA ILE A 17 30.20 4.86 18.76
C ILE A 17 29.01 3.98 18.37
N PHE A 18 27.94 4.05 19.16
CA PHE A 18 26.62 3.63 18.70
C PHE A 18 26.30 4.50 17.48
N ALA A 19 26.66 4.03 16.30
CA ALA A 19 26.13 4.50 15.04
C ALA A 19 24.66 4.07 15.03
N GLY A 20 23.83 4.88 15.67
CA GLY A 20 22.39 4.78 15.59
C GLY A 20 21.89 5.05 14.17
N SER A 21 20.74 4.44 13.90
CA SER A 21 19.75 4.79 12.88
C SER A 21 20.13 4.57 11.41
N SER A 22 20.00 3.33 10.93
CA SER A 22 19.22 2.98 9.71
C SER A 22 19.06 1.45 9.51
N LEU A 23 19.01 0.68 10.60
CA LEU A 23 19.01 -0.80 10.57
C LEU A 23 17.59 -1.41 10.56
N TYR A 24 16.60 -0.69 10.04
CA TYR A 24 15.47 -1.35 9.41
C TYR A 24 15.83 -1.39 7.93
N ALA A 25 16.27 -2.54 7.45
CA ALA A 25 16.70 -2.68 6.06
C ALA A 25 15.49 -2.42 5.16
N SER A 26 15.71 -1.91 3.95
CA SER A 26 14.64 -1.75 2.96
C SER A 26 13.84 -3.03 2.73
N GLU A 27 14.48 -4.18 2.92
CA GLU A 27 13.87 -5.51 2.89
C GLU A 27 12.83 -5.72 4.00
N ASP A 28 13.06 -5.21 5.21
CA ASP A 28 12.10 -5.30 6.32
C ASP A 28 10.84 -4.46 6.04
N VAL A 29 11.03 -3.30 5.39
CA VAL A 29 9.92 -2.41 4.99
C VAL A 29 9.10 -3.05 3.88
N GLU A 30 9.75 -3.61 2.86
CA GLU A 30 9.07 -4.27 1.75
C GLU A 30 8.29 -5.52 2.20
N GLN A 31 8.88 -6.36 3.07
CA GLN A 31 8.17 -7.51 3.63
C GLN A 31 6.98 -7.09 4.49
N PHE A 32 7.11 -5.99 5.25
CA PHE A 32 6.02 -5.44 6.05
C PHE A 32 4.87 -4.91 5.17
N GLU A 33 5.19 -4.20 4.09
CA GLU A 33 4.20 -3.71 3.11
C GLU A 33 3.47 -4.86 2.41
N GLN A 34 4.21 -5.86 1.93
CA GLN A 34 3.63 -7.07 1.32
C GLN A 34 2.75 -7.83 2.32
N GLY A 35 3.19 -7.95 3.58
CA GLY A 35 2.40 -8.55 4.66
C GLY A 35 1.06 -7.86 4.86
N ASN A 36 1.05 -6.52 4.83
CA ASN A 36 -0.19 -5.74 4.92
C ASN A 36 -1.08 -5.95 3.69
N GLN A 37 -0.52 -5.91 2.48
CA GLN A 37 -1.30 -6.14 1.25
C GLN A 37 -1.96 -7.53 1.25
N MET A 38 -1.22 -8.59 1.62
CA MET A 38 -1.79 -9.95 1.75
C MET A 38 -2.89 -10.03 2.80
N LYS A 39 -2.73 -9.34 3.94
CA LYS A 39 -3.78 -9.28 4.97
C LYS A 39 -5.05 -8.58 4.45
N THR A 40 -4.89 -7.48 3.72
CA THR A 40 -6.02 -6.77 3.08
C THR A 40 -6.72 -7.67 2.08
N LEU A 41 -5.97 -8.36 1.22
CA LEU A 41 -6.52 -9.31 0.24
C LEU A 41 -7.24 -10.49 0.90
N SER A 42 -6.69 -11.02 2.00
CA SER A 42 -7.32 -12.09 2.77
C SER A 42 -8.68 -11.66 3.33
N ALA A 43 -8.80 -10.41 3.81
CA ALA A 43 -10.08 -9.87 4.27
C ALA A 43 -11.10 -9.68 3.14
N LEU A 44 -10.64 -9.58 1.90
CA LEU A 44 -11.46 -9.54 0.68
C LEU A 44 -11.77 -10.94 0.14
N GLY A 45 -11.36 -12.01 0.82
CA GLY A 45 -11.56 -13.40 0.37
C GLY A 45 -10.62 -13.79 -0.77
N ILE A 46 -9.42 -13.20 -0.84
CA ILE A 46 -8.39 -13.53 -1.84
C ILE A 46 -7.14 -14.04 -1.11
N GLU A 47 -6.83 -15.31 -1.31
CA GLU A 47 -5.56 -15.90 -0.85
C GLU A 47 -4.43 -15.57 -1.83
N ALA A 48 -3.61 -14.57 -1.49
CA ALA A 48 -2.47 -14.15 -2.30
C ALA A 48 -1.12 -14.47 -1.64
N LYS A 49 -0.10 -14.74 -2.44
CA LYS A 49 1.31 -14.85 -2.04
C LYS A 49 2.07 -13.57 -2.42
N SER A 50 3.27 -13.37 -1.88
CA SER A 50 4.12 -12.23 -2.25
C SER A 50 4.31 -12.09 -3.77
N ASP A 51 4.51 -13.22 -4.48
CA ASP A 51 4.69 -13.28 -5.94
C ASP A 51 3.42 -12.89 -6.73
N ASP A 52 2.28 -12.77 -6.04
CA ASP A 52 1.01 -12.33 -6.60
C ASP A 52 0.80 -10.82 -6.51
N LEU A 53 1.62 -10.11 -5.72
CA LEU A 53 1.52 -8.66 -5.50
C LEU A 53 2.19 -7.87 -6.63
N VAL A 54 1.78 -8.16 -7.87
CA VAL A 54 2.28 -7.51 -9.08
C VAL A 54 1.16 -6.69 -9.70
N ALA A 55 1.41 -5.40 -9.95
CA ALA A 55 0.44 -4.51 -10.59
C ALA A 55 -0.13 -5.12 -11.88
N MET A 56 -1.43 -4.98 -12.07
CA MET A 56 -2.22 -5.55 -13.17
C MET A 56 -2.34 -7.08 -13.18
N LYS A 57 -1.87 -7.79 -12.15
CA LYS A 57 -2.10 -9.23 -12.04
C LYS A 57 -3.58 -9.49 -11.75
N THR A 58 -4.17 -10.47 -12.43
CA THR A 58 -5.49 -10.97 -12.09
C THR A 58 -5.40 -11.87 -10.87
N LEU A 59 -6.20 -11.57 -9.86
CA LEU A 59 -6.41 -12.39 -8.67
C LEU A 59 -7.85 -12.89 -8.66
N THR A 60 -8.07 -14.07 -8.08
CA THR A 60 -9.40 -14.66 -8.00
C THR A 60 -9.83 -14.78 -6.55
N ASP A 61 -11.06 -14.38 -6.23
CA ASP A 61 -11.62 -14.54 -4.89
C ASP A 61 -12.22 -15.94 -4.66
N GLU A 62 -12.62 -16.21 -3.41
CA GLU A 62 -13.26 -17.47 -3.00
C GLU A 62 -14.53 -17.82 -3.80
N LYS A 63 -15.18 -16.83 -4.44
CA LYS A 63 -16.38 -17.03 -5.26
C LYS A 63 -16.06 -17.26 -6.74
N GLY A 64 -14.77 -17.22 -7.12
CA GLY A 64 -14.32 -17.37 -8.49
C GLY A 64 -14.39 -16.07 -9.30
N GLN A 65 -14.59 -14.91 -8.67
CA GLN A 65 -14.58 -13.63 -9.36
C GLN A 65 -13.14 -13.14 -9.54
N GLU A 66 -12.85 -12.66 -10.74
CA GLU A 66 -11.54 -12.16 -11.13
C GLU A 66 -11.43 -10.65 -10.91
N TRP A 67 -10.29 -10.24 -10.36
CA TRP A 67 -9.98 -8.89 -9.94
C TRP A 67 -8.60 -8.48 -10.44
N ILE A 68 -8.52 -7.33 -11.11
CA ILE A 68 -7.26 -6.68 -11.48
C ILE A 68 -6.66 -6.03 -10.23
N TYR A 69 -5.54 -6.57 -9.77
CA TYR A 69 -4.83 -6.09 -8.59
C TYR A 69 -3.88 -4.93 -8.91
N ASN A 70 -3.94 -3.88 -8.11
CA ASN A 70 -2.91 -2.84 -8.07
C ASN A 70 -2.68 -2.36 -6.63
N GLU A 71 -1.45 -2.00 -6.32
CA GLU A 71 -1.18 -1.12 -5.18
C GLU A 71 -1.37 0.35 -5.60
N PHE A 72 -1.80 1.18 -4.66
CA PHE A 72 -2.03 2.60 -4.90
C PHE A 72 -0.82 3.34 -5.49
N THR A 73 0.38 3.02 -5.01
CA THR A 73 1.65 3.61 -5.43
C THR A 73 2.09 3.23 -6.85
N ARG A 74 1.56 2.13 -7.40
CA ARG A 74 1.87 1.64 -8.77
C ARG A 74 0.62 1.59 -9.65
N ARG A 75 -0.39 2.42 -9.37
CA ARG A 75 -1.67 2.43 -10.08
C ARG A 75 -1.62 2.96 -11.52
N ALA A 76 -0.50 3.47 -12.01
CA ALA A 76 -0.41 4.11 -13.33
C ALA A 76 -0.92 3.21 -14.49
N PRO A 77 -0.50 1.93 -14.60
CA PRO A 77 -1.01 1.04 -15.67
C PRO A 77 -2.53 0.80 -15.58
N LEU A 78 -3.09 0.81 -14.36
CA LEU A 78 -4.54 0.69 -14.18
C LEU A 78 -5.27 1.94 -14.67
N MET A 79 -4.72 3.12 -14.38
CA MET A 79 -5.28 4.38 -14.86
C MET A 79 -5.28 4.46 -16.39
N ASP A 80 -4.19 4.01 -17.02
CA ASP A 80 -4.09 3.93 -18.48
C ASP A 80 -5.15 2.99 -19.05
N LYS A 81 -5.33 1.78 -18.47
CA LYS A 81 -6.37 0.84 -18.88
C LYS A 81 -7.78 1.44 -18.78
N ILE A 82 -8.10 2.16 -17.71
CA ILE A 82 -9.42 2.81 -17.55
C ILE A 82 -9.62 3.91 -18.59
N GLU A 83 -8.59 4.68 -18.89
CA GLU A 83 -8.65 5.71 -19.93
C GLU A 83 -8.89 5.10 -21.32
N GLU A 84 -8.16 4.05 -21.66
CA GLU A 84 -8.22 3.36 -22.96
C GLU A 84 -9.55 2.64 -23.18
N GLU A 85 -10.04 1.91 -22.17
CA GLU A 85 -11.22 1.04 -22.33
C GLU A 85 -12.55 1.73 -21.98
N ARG A 86 -12.50 2.80 -21.18
CA ARG A 86 -13.71 3.54 -20.75
C ARG A 86 -13.67 4.98 -21.20
N SER A 87 -12.82 5.81 -20.59
CA SER A 87 -12.49 7.18 -21.02
C SER A 87 -11.65 7.90 -19.97
N VAL A 88 -11.01 9.01 -20.39
CA VAL A 88 -10.37 9.98 -19.49
C VAL A 88 -11.30 10.40 -18.33
N LYS A 89 -12.58 10.68 -18.60
CA LYS A 89 -13.53 11.11 -17.57
C LYS A 89 -13.79 10.04 -16.50
N VAL A 90 -13.83 8.77 -16.91
CA VAL A 90 -14.02 7.64 -15.99
C VAL A 90 -12.78 7.46 -15.11
N LYS A 91 -11.58 7.60 -15.70
CA LYS A 91 -10.31 7.60 -14.96
C LYS A 91 -10.26 8.74 -13.96
N ASP A 92 -10.56 9.97 -14.38
CA ASP A 92 -10.51 11.15 -13.51
C ASP A 92 -11.47 10.98 -12.32
N ALA A 93 -12.71 10.53 -12.58
CA ALA A 93 -13.68 10.21 -11.52
C ALA A 93 -13.20 9.07 -10.59
N PHE A 94 -12.41 8.12 -11.10
CA PHE A 94 -11.84 7.04 -10.30
C PHE A 94 -10.72 7.55 -9.39
N ILE A 95 -9.93 8.51 -9.84
CA ILE A 95 -8.92 9.19 -9.00
C ILE A 95 -9.64 10.00 -7.92
N GLU A 96 -10.67 10.75 -8.28
CA GLU A 96 -11.45 11.57 -7.34
C GLU A 96 -12.02 10.75 -6.18
N VAL A 97 -12.61 9.58 -6.45
CA VAL A 97 -13.19 8.76 -5.37
C VAL A 97 -12.11 8.20 -4.44
N GLN A 98 -10.93 7.84 -4.98
CA GLN A 98 -9.81 7.40 -4.15
C GLN A 98 -9.29 8.53 -3.27
N ASP A 99 -9.14 9.72 -3.83
CA ASP A 99 -8.69 10.90 -3.10
C ASP A 99 -9.69 11.28 -2.01
N GLU A 100 -11.00 11.17 -2.28
CA GLU A 100 -12.05 11.38 -1.30
C GLU A 100 -11.94 10.38 -0.13
N ILE A 101 -11.81 9.09 -0.43
CA ILE A 101 -11.66 8.04 0.60
C ILE A 101 -10.42 8.28 1.44
N MET A 102 -9.28 8.58 0.80
CA MET A 102 -8.04 8.88 1.49
C MET A 102 -8.21 10.08 2.43
N GLN A 103 -8.77 11.19 1.95
CA GLN A 103 -8.97 12.40 2.76
C GLN A 103 -9.89 12.17 3.97
N GLN A 104 -10.94 11.37 3.81
CA GLN A 104 -11.92 11.14 4.89
C GLN A 104 -11.49 10.08 5.89
N HIS A 105 -10.78 9.04 5.44
CA HIS A 105 -10.58 7.83 6.22
C HIS A 105 -9.14 7.54 6.60
N THR A 106 -8.13 7.97 5.83
CA THR A 106 -6.74 7.63 6.19
C THR A 106 -6.22 8.38 7.39
N LYS A 107 -5.38 7.69 8.15
CA LYS A 107 -4.64 8.18 9.29
C LYS A 107 -3.16 7.86 9.08
N LYS A 108 -2.31 8.61 9.77
CA LYS A 108 -0.88 8.29 9.80
C LYS A 108 -0.68 6.90 10.39
N GLY A 109 0.12 6.07 9.71
CA GLY A 109 0.40 4.68 10.11
C GLY A 109 -0.42 3.64 9.34
N ASP A 110 -1.42 4.06 8.57
CA ASP A 110 -2.16 3.15 7.70
C ASP A 110 -1.26 2.59 6.58
N SER A 111 -1.55 1.37 6.13
CA SER A 111 -0.83 0.72 5.04
C SER A 111 -1.11 1.39 3.69
N ILE A 112 -0.26 1.12 2.70
CA ILE A 112 -0.54 1.48 1.31
C ILE A 112 -1.85 0.79 0.87
N PRO A 113 -2.80 1.52 0.25
CA PRO A 113 -4.03 0.92 -0.21
C PRO A 113 -3.85 -0.08 -1.36
N VAL A 114 -4.67 -1.12 -1.31
CA VAL A 114 -4.91 -2.08 -2.39
C VAL A 114 -6.12 -1.61 -3.18
N ILE A 115 -5.99 -1.67 -4.50
CA ILE A 115 -7.04 -1.40 -5.46
C ILE A 115 -7.35 -2.72 -6.18
N LEU A 116 -8.61 -3.13 -6.14
CA LEU A 116 -9.15 -4.19 -6.98
C LEU A 116 -10.21 -3.58 -7.91
N LEU A 117 -10.16 -3.93 -9.19
CA LEU A 117 -11.21 -3.64 -10.15
C LEU A 117 -11.60 -4.90 -10.90
N ASP A 118 -12.87 -5.06 -11.23
CA ASP A 118 -13.33 -6.10 -12.14
C ASP A 118 -12.82 -5.84 -13.56
N GLU A 119 -12.88 -6.87 -14.42
CA GLU A 119 -12.43 -6.75 -15.80
C GLU A 119 -13.24 -5.72 -16.60
N GLU A 120 -14.51 -5.52 -16.25
CA GLU A 120 -15.38 -4.52 -16.90
C GLU A 120 -15.09 -3.08 -16.46
N LEU A 121 -14.27 -2.89 -15.42
CA LEU A 121 -13.93 -1.59 -14.85
C LEU A 121 -15.19 -0.83 -14.39
N LYS A 122 -16.09 -1.54 -13.71
CA LYS A 122 -17.36 -1.02 -13.15
C LYS A 122 -17.46 -1.23 -11.65
N GLU A 123 -16.84 -2.26 -11.10
CA GLU A 123 -16.93 -2.61 -9.70
C GLU A 123 -15.53 -2.88 -9.14
N GLY A 124 -15.35 -2.64 -7.84
CA GLY A 124 -14.04 -2.79 -7.25
C GLY A 124 -14.02 -2.64 -5.75
N SER A 125 -12.81 -2.61 -5.22
CA SER A 125 -12.56 -2.18 -3.85
C SER A 125 -11.33 -1.31 -3.77
N PHE A 126 -11.36 -0.39 -2.81
CA PHE A 126 -10.22 0.36 -2.32
C PHE A 126 -10.06 0.03 -0.85
N SER A 127 -8.96 -0.58 -0.45
CA SER A 127 -8.87 -1.18 0.89
C SER A 127 -7.48 -1.00 1.49
N PHE A 128 -7.40 -0.78 2.80
CA PHE A 128 -6.12 -0.63 3.52
C PHE A 128 -6.25 -1.02 4.98
N ASN A 129 -5.12 -1.32 5.61
CA ASN A 129 -5.06 -1.68 7.03
C ASN A 129 -4.70 -0.47 7.89
N ARG A 130 -5.32 -0.39 9.06
CA ARG A 130 -4.87 0.44 10.18
C ARG A 130 -3.63 -0.15 10.84
N GLU A 131 -2.89 0.69 11.55
CA GLU A 131 -1.74 0.26 12.37
C GLU A 131 -2.14 -0.74 13.47
N ASP A 132 -3.37 -0.67 13.99
CA ASP A 132 -3.92 -1.63 14.96
C ASP A 132 -4.37 -2.96 14.32
N GLY A 133 -4.33 -3.04 12.99
CA GLY A 133 -4.66 -4.22 12.22
C GLY A 133 -6.13 -4.33 11.77
N GLU A 134 -6.98 -3.33 12.02
CA GLU A 134 -8.30 -3.23 11.37
C GLU A 134 -8.13 -3.09 9.85
N VAL A 135 -8.93 -3.83 9.06
CA VAL A 135 -8.97 -3.67 7.60
C VAL A 135 -10.16 -2.79 7.24
N LEU A 136 -9.91 -1.70 6.53
CA LEU A 136 -10.94 -0.86 5.96
C LEU A 136 -11.16 -1.23 4.50
N ILE A 137 -12.39 -1.58 4.16
CA ILE A 137 -12.80 -1.98 2.82
C ILE A 137 -13.84 -1.00 2.31
N PHE A 138 -13.55 -0.36 1.18
CA PHE A 138 -14.48 0.52 0.49
C PHE A 138 -14.85 -0.10 -0.85
N LYS A 139 -16.09 -0.59 -0.98
CA LYS A 139 -16.61 -1.13 -2.24
C LYS A 139 -16.88 0.01 -3.19
N LEU A 140 -16.41 -0.12 -4.41
CA LEU A 140 -16.52 0.89 -5.46
C LEU A 140 -17.49 0.41 -6.53
N LYS A 141 -18.31 1.33 -7.04
CA LYS A 141 -19.18 1.07 -8.18
C LYS A 141 -19.30 2.29 -9.08
N TYR A 142 -19.08 2.11 -10.38
CA TYR A 142 -19.27 3.17 -11.35
C TYR A 142 -20.75 3.40 -11.62
N ASN A 143 -21.16 4.67 -11.56
CA ASN A 143 -22.50 5.12 -11.85
C ASN A 143 -22.53 5.77 -13.24
N ASP A 144 -22.89 4.98 -14.27
CA ASP A 144 -22.93 5.44 -15.66
C ASP A 144 -23.86 6.66 -15.86
N ASP A 145 -24.97 6.75 -15.11
CA ASP A 145 -25.93 7.87 -15.21
C ASP A 145 -25.37 9.19 -14.68
N LYS A 146 -24.51 9.11 -13.65
CA LYS A 146 -23.92 10.28 -12.98
C LYS A 146 -22.50 10.56 -13.43
N GLY A 147 -21.89 9.66 -14.18
CA GLY A 147 -20.50 9.75 -14.61
C GLY A 147 -19.49 9.74 -13.45
N LYS A 148 -19.80 9.08 -12.33
CA LYS A 148 -18.97 9.11 -11.11
C LYS A 148 -18.83 7.73 -10.47
N TRP A 149 -17.79 7.55 -9.66
CA TRP A 149 -17.68 6.38 -8.81
C TRP A 149 -18.36 6.65 -7.47
N ASP A 150 -19.23 5.73 -7.05
CA ASP A 150 -19.82 5.70 -5.72
C ASP A 150 -19.01 4.72 -4.85
N TYR A 151 -18.92 4.97 -3.54
CA TYR A 151 -18.31 4.04 -2.60
C TYR A 151 -19.19 3.79 -1.36
N GLU A 152 -19.05 2.61 -0.79
CA GLU A 152 -19.65 2.22 0.50
C GLU A 152 -18.59 1.52 1.35
N GLN A 153 -18.44 1.94 2.61
CA GLN A 153 -17.58 1.26 3.56
C GLN A 153 -18.26 -0.02 4.06
N GLU A 154 -17.60 -1.16 3.92
CA GLU A 154 -18.03 -2.43 4.49
C GLU A 154 -17.87 -2.40 6.02
N LYS A 155 -18.90 -2.88 6.75
CA LYS A 155 -18.99 -2.83 8.22
C LYS A 155 -18.68 -4.17 8.85
#